data_AF-A0A914N350-F1
#
_entry.id   AF-A0A914N350-F1
#
_cell.length_a   1.000
_cell.length_b   1.000
_cell.length_c   1.000
_cell.angle_alpha   90.00
_cell.angle_beta   90.00
_cell.angle_gamma   90.00
#
_symmetry.space_group_name_H-M   'P 1'
#
loop_
_entity.id
_entity.type
_entity.pdbx_description
1 polymer ?
#
loop_
_entity_poly.entity_id
_entity_poly.type
_entity_poly.pdbx_seq_one_letter_code
_entity_poly.pdbx_strand_id
1 'polypeptide(L)' 'MVASREQCLSACLKEKEFICRSVNYNYDTYACEMSIEDRRSKPTHLRMTVDQPVDYFDNNCLNRKSI' A
#
# COMPACT_ATOMS: atom_id res chain seq x y z
N MET A 1 -11.80 -8.26 -3.39
CA MET A 1 -11.88 -7.85 -1.97
C MET A 1 -11.01 -8.80 -1.17
N VAL A 2 -10.32 -8.29 -0.16
CA VAL A 2 -9.36 -9.03 0.67
C VAL A 2 -9.81 -8.90 2.12
N ALA A 3 -9.97 -10.01 2.84
CA ALA A 3 -10.71 -10.03 4.10
C ALA A 3 -9.95 -9.41 5.30
N SER A 4 -8.64 -9.17 5.14
CA SER A 4 -7.85 -8.52 6.17
C SER A 4 -6.70 -7.68 5.60
N ARG A 5 -6.25 -6.72 6.40
CA ARG A 5 -5.04 -5.93 6.14
C ARG A 5 -3.83 -6.84 5.89
N GLU A 6 -3.63 -7.88 6.69
CA GLU A 6 -2.49 -8.80 6.59
C GLU A 6 -2.47 -9.53 5.24
N GLN A 7 -3.63 -9.93 4.74
CA GLN A 7 -3.75 -10.52 3.41
C GLN A 7 -3.39 -9.52 2.32
N CYS A 8 -3.81 -8.26 2.44
CA CYS A 8 -3.47 -7.19 1.48
C CYS A 8 -1.96 -6.92 1.48
N LEU A 9 -1.34 -6.81 2.66
CA LEU A 9 0.10 -6.66 2.80
C LEU A 9 0.85 -7.87 2.22
N SER A 10 0.38 -9.10 2.48
CA SER A 10 0.98 -10.31 1.92
C SER A 10 0.87 -10.36 0.40
N ALA A 11 -0.25 -9.90 -0.17
CA ALA A 11 -0.43 -9.80 -1.62
C ALA A 11 0.58 -8.84 -2.24
N CYS A 12 0.74 -7.63 -1.68
CA CYS A 12 1.74 -6.66 -2.13
C CYS A 12 3.17 -7.23 -2.10
N LEU A 13 3.54 -7.97 -1.04
CA LEU A 13 4.85 -8.61 -0.94
C LEU A 13 5.07 -9.75 -1.97
N LYS A 14 3.98 -10.33 -2.48
CA LYS A 14 4.00 -11.46 -3.43
C LYS A 14 3.71 -11.04 -4.87
N GLU A 15 3.41 -9.76 -5.11
CA GLU A 15 3.08 -9.23 -6.43
C GLU A 15 4.25 -9.45 -7.40
N LYS A 16 3.93 -9.86 -8.64
CA LYS A 16 4.90 -10.23 -9.67
C LYS A 16 4.76 -9.40 -10.94
N GLU A 17 3.60 -8.80 -11.18
CA GLU A 17 3.35 -7.98 -12.38
C GLU A 17 3.99 -6.59 -12.26
N PHE A 18 4.12 -6.08 -11.03
CA PHE A 18 4.79 -4.81 -10.75
C PHE A 18 5.45 -4.81 -9.37
N ILE A 19 6.34 -3.83 -9.13
CA ILE A 19 6.93 -3.64 -7.80
C ILE A 19 5.92 -2.88 -6.94
N CYS A 20 5.18 -3.59 -6.09
CA CYS A 20 4.29 -2.97 -5.13
C CYS A 20 5.10 -2.21 -4.06
N ARG A 21 4.95 -0.89 -4.04
CA ARG A 21 5.64 0.03 -3.10
C ARG A 21 4.77 0.47 -1.94
N SER A 22 3.45 0.47 -2.09
CA SER A 22 2.53 0.78 -0.99
C SER A 22 1.15 0.16 -1.21
N VAL A 23 0.33 0.15 -0.16
CA VAL A 23 -1.07 -0.25 -0.23
C VAL A 23 -1.99 0.71 0.53
N ASN A 24 -3.21 0.88 0.02
CA ASN A 24 -4.37 1.35 0.80
C ASN A 24 -5.26 0.15 1.12
N TYR A 25 -5.62 0.01 2.39
CA TYR A 25 -6.61 -0.98 2.81
C TYR A 25 -7.83 -0.28 3.42
N ASN A 26 -9.00 -0.52 2.84
CA ASN A 26 -10.27 0.03 3.31
C ASN A 26 -11.02 -1.01 4.17
N TYR A 27 -11.28 -0.66 5.43
CA TYR A 27 -11.92 -1.53 6.42
C TYR A 27 -13.43 -1.72 6.21
N ASP A 28 -14.11 -0.80 5.53
CA ASP A 28 -15.55 -0.88 5.27
C ASP A 28 -15.84 -1.69 4.00
N THR A 29 -15.02 -1.50 2.96
CA THR A 29 -15.24 -2.13 1.64
C THR A 29 -14.40 -3.37 1.41
N TYR A 30 -13.44 -3.66 2.32
CA TYR A 30 -12.44 -4.72 2.14
C TYR A 30 -11.64 -4.56 0.84
N ALA A 31 -11.51 -3.33 0.34
CA ALA A 31 -10.72 -3.00 -0.83
C ALA A 31 -9.23 -2.96 -0.46
N CYS A 32 -8.42 -3.59 -1.32
CA CYS A 32 -6.97 -3.59 -1.24
C CYS A 32 -6.45 -2.97 -2.53
N GLU A 33 -5.94 -1.74 -2.44
CA GLU A 33 -5.37 -1.03 -3.57
C GLU A 33 -3.85 -1.06 -3.43
N MET A 34 -3.17 -1.69 -4.39
CA MET A 34 -1.71 -1.80 -4.45
C MET A 34 -1.15 -0.77 -5.42
N SER A 35 -0.02 -0.17 -5.10
CA SER A 35 0.56 0.93 -5.90
C SER A 35 2.05 0.74 -6.17
N ILE A 36 2.51 1.23 -7.32
CA ILE A 36 3.94 1.37 -7.67
C ILE A 36 4.59 2.60 -7.02
N GLU A 37 3.82 3.38 -6.28
CA GLU A 37 4.22 4.67 -5.69
C GLU A 37 4.20 4.55 -4.17
N ASP A 38 5.17 5.18 -3.52
CA ASP A 38 5.24 5.35 -2.07
C ASP A 38 5.27 6.84 -1.68
N ARG A 39 5.25 7.13 -0.38
CA ARG A 39 5.30 8.50 0.17
C ARG A 39 6.54 9.30 -0.26
N ARG A 40 7.61 8.65 -0.73
CA ARG A 40 8.84 9.32 -1.20
C ARG A 40 8.75 9.66 -2.67
N SER A 41 8.18 8.76 -3.47
CA SER A 41 8.01 8.95 -4.92
C SER A 41 6.98 10.03 -5.26
N LYS A 42 5.92 10.17 -4.45
CA LYS A 42 4.89 11.21 -4.61
C LYS A 42 4.40 11.76 -3.26
N PRO A 43 5.23 12.56 -2.57
CA PRO A 43 4.90 13.08 -1.24
C PRO A 43 3.65 13.96 -1.20
N THR A 44 3.32 14.63 -2.31
CA THR A 44 2.15 15.52 -2.42
C THR A 44 0.83 14.78 -2.62
N HIS A 45 0.86 13.50 -2.99
CA HIS A 45 -0.35 12.70 -3.24
C HIS A 45 -0.87 12.00 -1.98
N LEU A 46 -0.07 11.94 -0.92
CA LEU A 46 -0.52 11.38 0.34
C LEU A 46 -1.41 12.40 1.06
N ARG A 47 -2.71 12.13 1.11
CA ARG A 47 -3.66 12.89 1.92
C ARG A 47 -4.00 12.09 3.16
N MET A 48 -3.44 12.49 4.30
CA MET A 48 -3.88 11.98 5.59
C MET A 48 -5.31 12.48 5.82
N THR A 49 -6.23 11.55 5.97
CA THR A 49 -7.62 11.85 6.29
C THR A 49 -7.87 11.40 7.73
N VAL A 50 -8.49 12.27 8.52
CA VAL A 50 -8.98 11.92 9.85
C VAL A 50 -10.36 11.28 9.66
N ASP A 51 -10.66 10.23 10.42
CA ASP A 51 -11.95 9.52 10.38
C ASP A 51 -12.32 8.86 9.04
N GLN A 52 -11.33 8.41 8.27
CA GLN A 52 -11.58 7.53 7.12
C GLN A 52 -11.23 6.08 7.46
N PRO A 53 -12.00 5.10 6.95
CA PRO A 53 -11.78 3.68 7.20
C PRO A 53 -10.61 3.14 6.34
N VAL A 54 -9.59 3.94 6.06
CA VAL A 54 -8.50 3.59 5.13
C VAL A 54 -7.15 3.74 5.80
N ASP A 55 -6.39 2.66 5.85
CA ASP A 55 -4.99 2.69 6.26
C ASP A 55 -4.07 2.63 5.05
N TYR A 56 -3.00 3.44 5.10
CA TYR A 56 -1.91 3.45 4.14
C TYR A 56 -0.66 2.76 4.72
N PHE A 57 0.00 1.89 3.93
CA PHE A 57 1.25 1.23 4.32
C PHE A 57 2.32 1.31 3.23
N ASP A 58 3.55 1.68 3.60
CA ASP A 58 4.72 1.56 2.72
C ASP A 58 5.31 0.13 2.76
N ASN A 59 5.75 -0.37 1.61
CA ASN A 59 6.52 -1.59 1.51
C ASN A 59 8.01 -1.33 1.77
N ASN A 60 8.39 -1.37 3.04
CA ASN A 60 9.79 -1.23 3.47
C ASN A 60 10.67 -2.47 3.20
N CYS A 61 10.08 -3.60 2.78
CA CYS A 61 10.83 -4.81 2.43
C CYS A 61 11.55 -4.70 1.09
N LEU A 62 11.22 -3.68 0.29
CA LEU A 62 11.98 -3.36 -0.91
C LEU A 62 13.38 -2.89 -0.49
N ASN A 63 14.37 -3.80 -0.60
CA ASN A 63 15.77 -3.43 -0.47
C ASN A 63 16.10 -2.40 -1.55
N ARG A 64 16.14 -1.15 -1.11
CA ARG A 64 16.42 0.03 -1.93
C ARG A 64 17.87 -0.08 -2.37
N LYS A 65 18.13 -0.67 -3.54
CA LYS A 65 19.39 -0.38 -4.25
C LYS A 65 19.36 1.12 -4.48
N SER A 66 20.20 1.83 -3.72
CA SER A 66 20.57 3.21 -3.96
C SER A 66 20.89 3.32 -5.45
N ILE A 67 20.04 4.04 -6.18
CA ILE A 67 20.47 4.68 -7.42
C ILE A 67 21.35 5.85 -7.00
#